data_AF-A0A397JUT6-F1
#
_entry.id   AF-A0A397JUT6-F1
#
_cell.length_a   1.000
_cell.length_b   1.000
_cell.length_c   1.000
_cell.angle_alpha   90.00
_cell.angle_beta   90.00
_cell.angle_gamma   90.00
#
_symmetry.space_group_name_H-M   'P 1'
#
loop_
_entity.id
_entity.type
_entity.pdbx_description
1 polymer ?
#
loop_
_entity_poly.entity_id
_entity_poly.type
_entity_poly.pdbx_seq_one_letter_code
_entity_poly.pdbx_strand_id
1 'polypeptide(L)'
;MDLHRRTNQYDMAIVVDLDNANRIAPKNSFVLIPRGELFCKMKYYGDALYNVQCALEIKLADHYALEVCGNIYRKQHKYEEALVNYNKSLELYPLDMILEHDQNQNGKKESCKVGGGKDDKDSQDLLVRRNNVGYDKGFVVTQQIFGERNFSRIYYQRGDTYYKLGMYELALKDLNRALELASGYAPIYKKRAYVLHKLESLNDTDIY
;
A
#
# COMPACT_ATOMS: atom_id res chain seq x y z
N MET A 1 -28.51 -2.01 -18.43
CA MET A 1 -28.73 -2.90 -17.27
C MET A 1 -27.76 -4.10 -17.23
N ASP A 2 -26.99 -4.39 -18.29
CA ASP A 2 -26.16 -5.61 -18.35
C ASP A 2 -24.80 -5.52 -17.65
N LEU A 3 -24.18 -4.35 -17.57
CA LEU A 3 -22.88 -4.21 -16.92
C LEU A 3 -22.96 -4.55 -15.43
N HIS A 4 -23.94 -3.98 -14.71
CA HIS A 4 -24.10 -4.21 -13.27
C HIS A 4 -24.43 -5.67 -12.92
N ARG A 5 -25.25 -6.36 -13.74
CA ARG A 5 -25.50 -7.80 -13.56
C ARG A 5 -24.25 -8.64 -13.79
N ARG A 6 -23.44 -8.31 -14.82
CA ARG A 6 -22.19 -9.03 -15.11
C ARG A 6 -21.14 -8.79 -14.03
N THR A 7 -20.94 -7.54 -13.59
CA THR A 7 -20.00 -7.21 -12.49
C THR A 7 -20.36 -7.98 -11.22
N ASN A 8 -21.65 -8.04 -10.88
CA ASN A 8 -22.13 -8.79 -9.73
C ASN A 8 -21.93 -10.32 -9.87
N GLN A 9 -21.99 -10.88 -11.09
CA GLN A 9 -21.71 -12.30 -11.34
C GLN A 9 -20.23 -12.64 -11.18
N TYR A 10 -19.32 -11.77 -11.67
CA TYR A 10 -17.88 -11.97 -11.51
C TYR A 10 -17.45 -11.80 -10.06
N ASP A 11 -17.96 -10.79 -9.35
CA ASP A 11 -17.66 -10.58 -7.94
C ASP A 11 -18.06 -11.82 -7.12
N MET A 12 -19.24 -12.40 -7.40
CA MET A 12 -19.69 -13.64 -6.76
C MET A 12 -18.82 -14.86 -7.10
N ALA A 13 -18.37 -14.99 -8.36
CA ALA A 13 -17.46 -16.06 -8.75
C ALA A 13 -16.11 -15.95 -8.00
N ILE A 14 -15.58 -14.74 -7.86
CA ILE A 14 -14.35 -14.50 -7.09
C ILE A 14 -14.56 -14.83 -5.60
N VAL A 15 -15.72 -14.48 -5.02
CA VAL A 15 -16.04 -14.88 -3.63
C VAL A 15 -15.97 -16.39 -3.46
N VAL A 16 -16.55 -17.16 -4.40
CA VAL A 16 -16.54 -18.63 -4.36
C VAL A 16 -15.11 -19.18 -4.42
N ASP A 17 -14.26 -18.65 -5.29
CA ASP A 17 -12.87 -19.10 -5.38
C ASP A 17 -12.07 -18.74 -4.12
N LEU A 18 -12.30 -17.56 -3.55
CA LEU A 18 -11.69 -17.15 -2.27
C LEU A 18 -12.22 -17.97 -1.08
N ASP A 19 -13.49 -18.41 -1.09
CA ASP A 19 -14.03 -19.36 -0.11
C ASP A 19 -13.30 -20.70 -0.20
N ASN A 20 -13.11 -21.22 -1.41
CA ASN A 20 -12.38 -22.47 -1.62
C ASN A 20 -10.90 -22.34 -1.20
N ALA A 21 -10.24 -21.24 -1.55
CA ALA A 21 -8.86 -20.98 -1.12
C ALA A 21 -8.75 -20.91 0.43
N ASN A 22 -9.70 -20.25 1.10
CA ASN A 22 -9.72 -20.14 2.55
C ASN A 22 -10.02 -21.48 3.25
N ARG A 23 -10.76 -22.40 2.60
CA ARG A 23 -10.97 -23.77 3.10
C ARG A 23 -9.68 -24.60 3.04
N ILE A 24 -8.89 -24.43 1.98
CA ILE A 24 -7.63 -25.16 1.78
C ILE A 24 -6.55 -24.64 2.73
N ALA A 25 -6.42 -23.31 2.84
CA ALA A 25 -5.43 -22.66 3.69
C ALA A 25 -6.13 -21.66 4.63
N PRO A 26 -6.74 -22.14 5.72
CA PRO A 26 -7.35 -21.26 6.70
C PRO A 26 -6.27 -20.40 7.36
N LYS A 27 -6.61 -19.14 7.66
CA LYS A 27 -5.68 -18.17 8.27
C LYS A 27 -4.47 -17.84 7.38
N ASN A 28 -4.70 -17.62 6.09
CA ASN A 28 -3.70 -17.11 5.17
C ASN A 28 -3.99 -15.64 4.82
N SER A 29 -3.07 -14.73 5.18
CA SER A 29 -3.22 -13.29 4.89
C SER A 29 -3.34 -13.00 3.39
N PHE A 30 -2.67 -13.77 2.53
CA PHE A 30 -2.75 -13.65 1.08
C PHE A 30 -4.15 -13.95 0.51
N VAL A 31 -5.00 -14.67 1.25
CA VAL A 31 -6.40 -14.95 0.87
C VAL A 31 -7.35 -13.96 1.54
N LEU A 32 -7.09 -13.65 2.82
CA LEU A 32 -7.96 -12.80 3.62
C LEU A 32 -7.95 -11.34 3.18
N ILE A 33 -6.80 -10.79 2.77
CA ILE A 33 -6.72 -9.38 2.34
C ILE A 33 -7.50 -9.14 1.03
N PRO A 34 -7.30 -9.93 -0.06
CA PRO A 34 -8.10 -9.78 -1.28
C PRO A 34 -9.60 -9.98 -1.05
N ARG A 35 -9.97 -10.89 -0.15
CA ARG A 35 -11.36 -11.10 0.26
C ARG A 35 -11.95 -9.86 0.96
N GLY A 36 -11.17 -9.23 1.83
CA GLY A 36 -11.51 -7.96 2.45
C GLY A 36 -11.72 -6.83 1.41
N GLU A 37 -10.82 -6.71 0.44
CA GLU A 37 -10.96 -5.74 -0.67
C GLU A 37 -12.22 -6.00 -1.50
N LEU A 38 -12.53 -7.26 -1.81
CA LEU A 38 -13.71 -7.62 -2.60
C LEU A 38 -15.00 -7.27 -1.85
N PHE A 39 -15.11 -7.64 -0.57
CA PHE A 39 -16.25 -7.24 0.24
C PHE A 39 -16.36 -5.72 0.39
N CYS A 40 -15.24 -5.01 0.47
CA CYS A 40 -15.24 -3.55 0.44
C CYS A 40 -15.82 -2.99 -0.87
N LYS A 41 -15.49 -3.58 -2.03
CA LYS A 41 -16.05 -3.17 -3.34
C LYS A 41 -17.55 -3.43 -3.41
N MET A 42 -18.00 -4.55 -2.84
CA MET A 42 -19.42 -4.90 -2.70
C MET A 42 -20.15 -4.10 -1.60
N LYS A 43 -19.44 -3.23 -0.87
CA LYS A 43 -19.93 -2.40 0.24
C LYS A 43 -20.32 -3.19 1.51
N TYR A 44 -19.92 -4.45 1.62
CA TYR A 44 -20.00 -5.23 2.85
C TYR A 44 -18.84 -4.89 3.79
N TYR A 45 -18.89 -3.68 4.37
CA TYR A 45 -17.75 -3.14 5.12
C TYR A 45 -17.44 -3.91 6.42
N GLY A 46 -18.46 -4.51 7.06
CA GLY A 46 -18.28 -5.33 8.25
C GLY A 46 -17.45 -6.58 7.96
N ASP A 47 -17.87 -7.35 6.94
CA ASP A 47 -17.14 -8.53 6.47
C ASP A 47 -15.75 -8.16 5.96
N ALA A 48 -15.63 -7.03 5.25
CA ALA A 48 -14.34 -6.52 4.78
C ALA A 48 -13.36 -6.30 5.93
N LEU A 49 -13.79 -5.57 6.97
CA LEU A 49 -12.97 -5.31 8.16
C LEU A 49 -12.64 -6.59 8.92
N TYR A 50 -13.60 -7.52 9.05
CA TYR A 50 -13.34 -8.80 9.70
C TYR A 50 -12.21 -9.57 9.01
N ASN A 51 -12.24 -9.68 7.68
CA ASN A 51 -11.20 -10.40 6.94
C ASN A 51 -9.84 -9.73 7.07
N VAL A 52 -9.78 -8.39 7.00
CA VAL A 52 -8.53 -7.65 7.15
C VAL A 52 -7.99 -7.72 8.58
N GLN A 53 -8.86 -7.70 9.59
CA GLN A 53 -8.47 -7.86 11.00
C GLN A 53 -7.89 -9.26 11.25
N CYS A 54 -8.52 -10.30 10.73
CA CYS A 54 -7.97 -11.66 10.77
C CYS A 54 -6.59 -11.73 10.11
N ALA A 55 -6.38 -11.05 8.97
CA ALA A 55 -5.08 -10.98 8.32
C ALA A 55 -4.02 -10.29 9.20
N LEU A 56 -4.39 -9.19 9.86
CA LEU A 56 -3.52 -8.46 10.79
C LEU A 56 -3.22 -9.26 12.06
N GLU A 57 -4.11 -10.14 12.52
CA GLU A 57 -3.82 -11.04 13.64
C GLU A 57 -2.80 -12.12 13.30
N ILE A 58 -2.77 -12.56 12.03
CA ILE A 58 -1.79 -13.54 11.54
C ILE A 58 -0.42 -12.88 11.34
N LYS A 59 -0.42 -11.68 10.73
CA LYS A 59 0.79 -10.89 10.49
C LYS A 59 0.55 -9.48 11.01
N LEU A 60 0.98 -9.27 12.25
CA LEU A 60 0.76 -8.05 13.04
C LEU A 60 1.31 -6.77 12.40
N ALA A 61 2.26 -6.92 11.48
CA ALA A 61 2.84 -5.85 10.67
C ALA A 61 2.71 -6.22 9.18
N ASP A 62 1.52 -6.03 8.61
CA ASP A 62 1.32 -6.13 7.17
C ASP A 62 0.88 -4.76 6.66
N HIS A 63 1.82 -4.01 6.08
CA HIS A 63 1.56 -2.69 5.52
C HIS A 63 0.42 -2.68 4.49
N TYR A 64 0.25 -3.76 3.71
CA TYR A 64 -0.79 -3.85 2.69
C TYR A 64 -2.16 -4.10 3.33
N ALA A 65 -2.24 -4.97 4.35
CA ALA A 65 -3.46 -5.13 5.13
C ALA A 65 -3.91 -3.80 5.78
N LEU A 66 -2.97 -3.02 6.31
CA LEU A 66 -3.25 -1.69 6.86
C LEU A 66 -3.72 -0.69 5.80
N GLU A 67 -3.14 -0.70 4.59
CA GLU A 67 -3.64 0.11 3.47
C GLU A 67 -5.10 -0.24 3.16
N VAL A 68 -5.41 -1.53 3.04
CA VAL A 68 -6.78 -2.00 2.77
C VAL A 68 -7.73 -1.60 3.90
N CYS A 69 -7.30 -1.71 5.16
CA CYS A 69 -8.06 -1.25 6.32
C CYS A 69 -8.38 0.25 6.21
N GLY A 70 -7.38 1.08 5.91
CA GLY A 70 -7.56 2.52 5.69
C GLY A 70 -8.53 2.82 4.56
N ASN A 71 -8.43 2.08 3.45
CA ASN A 71 -9.35 2.20 2.32
C ASN A 71 -10.80 1.88 2.71
N ILE A 72 -11.02 0.84 3.51
CA ILE A 72 -12.36 0.45 3.99
C ILE A 72 -12.96 1.55 4.88
N TYR A 73 -12.20 2.09 5.84
CA TYR A 73 -12.65 3.18 6.70
C TYR A 73 -12.95 4.46 5.89
N ARG A 74 -12.10 4.80 4.92
CA ARG A 74 -12.32 5.94 4.03
C ARG A 74 -13.60 5.81 3.22
N LYS A 75 -13.93 4.60 2.75
CA LYS A 75 -15.19 4.30 2.05
C LYS A 75 -16.43 4.39 2.94
N GLN A 76 -16.26 4.19 4.25
CA GLN A 76 -17.28 4.43 5.27
C GLN A 76 -17.36 5.89 5.74
N HIS A 77 -16.57 6.81 5.16
CA HIS A 77 -16.44 8.21 5.62
C HIS A 77 -15.83 8.37 7.02
N LYS A 78 -15.21 7.32 7.55
CA LYS A 78 -14.47 7.29 8.82
C LYS A 78 -13.03 7.72 8.56
N TYR A 79 -12.85 9.02 8.33
CA TYR A 79 -11.60 9.55 7.79
C TYR A 79 -10.44 9.53 8.79
N GLU A 80 -10.70 9.77 10.07
CA GLU A 80 -9.66 9.72 11.11
C GLU A 80 -9.09 8.31 11.28
N GLU A 81 -9.96 7.30 11.33
CA GLU A 81 -9.55 5.89 11.39
C GLU A 81 -8.81 5.47 10.13
N ALA A 82 -9.18 6.01 8.96
CA ALA A 82 -8.45 5.78 7.73
C ALA A 82 -7.02 6.35 7.81
N LEU A 83 -6.86 7.59 8.29
CA LEU A 83 -5.56 8.23 8.47
C LEU A 83 -4.65 7.45 9.42
N VAL A 84 -5.19 6.95 10.54
CA VAL A 84 -4.43 6.11 11.49
C VAL A 84 -3.84 4.88 10.79
N ASN A 85 -4.64 4.20 9.97
CA ASN A 85 -4.18 3.01 9.26
C ASN A 85 -3.17 3.33 8.15
N TYR A 86 -3.37 4.42 7.40
CA TYR A 86 -2.40 4.87 6.39
C TYR A 86 -1.05 5.27 7.03
N ASN A 87 -1.08 5.93 8.18
CA ASN A 87 0.15 6.29 8.92
C ASN A 87 0.90 5.03 9.36
N LYS A 88 0.21 4.08 10.01
CA LYS A 88 0.82 2.80 10.41
C LYS A 88 1.40 2.03 9.22
N SER A 89 0.69 2.01 8.09
CA SER A 89 1.17 1.37 6.86
C SER A 89 2.49 2.00 6.37
N LEU A 90 2.56 3.34 6.34
CA LEU A 90 3.77 4.08 5.95
C LEU A 90 4.93 3.94 6.96
N GLU A 91 4.63 3.77 8.25
CA GLU A 91 5.63 3.53 9.30
C GLU A 91 6.27 2.13 9.20
N LEU A 92 5.49 1.11 8.80
CA LEU A 92 5.95 -0.28 8.74
C LEU A 92 6.67 -0.64 7.44
N TYR A 93 6.33 -0.01 6.32
CA TYR A 93 6.85 -0.43 5.02
C TYR A 93 8.38 -0.27 4.81
N PRO A 94 9.09 0.67 5.47
CA PRO A 94 10.55 0.66 5.52
C PRO A 94 11.16 -0.53 6.28
N LEU A 95 10.40 -1.21 7.15
CA LEU A 95 10.86 -2.29 8.04
C LEU A 95 10.48 -3.69 7.53
N ASP A 96 9.27 -3.87 6.99
CA ASP A 96 8.78 -5.15 6.45
C ASP A 96 9.56 -5.61 5.21
N MET A 97 9.96 -4.66 4.33
CA MET A 97 10.80 -4.95 3.15
C MET A 97 12.18 -5.52 3.53
N ILE A 98 12.69 -5.18 4.71
CA ILE A 98 13.98 -5.66 5.21
C ILE A 98 13.79 -7.03 5.89
N LEU A 99 12.70 -7.23 6.63
CA LEU A 99 12.47 -8.41 7.49
C LEU A 99 11.90 -9.64 6.77
N GLU A 100 10.94 -9.48 5.85
CA GLU A 100 10.35 -10.62 5.10
C GLU A 100 11.38 -11.33 4.20
N HIS A 101 12.41 -10.59 3.85
CA HIS A 101 13.49 -11.04 2.99
C HIS A 101 14.54 -11.88 3.73
N ASP A 102 14.82 -11.56 5.00
CA ASP A 102 15.71 -12.35 5.86
C ASP A 102 15.10 -13.71 6.26
N GLN A 103 13.77 -13.76 6.45
CA GLN A 103 13.07 -15.01 6.82
C GLN A 103 13.05 -16.04 5.68
N ASN A 104 12.97 -15.59 4.42
CA ASN A 104 12.97 -16.46 3.23
C ASN A 104 14.35 -17.07 2.89
N GLN A 105 15.45 -16.57 3.48
CA GLN A 105 16.80 -17.08 3.23
C GLN A 105 17.31 -18.08 4.28
N ASN A 106 16.74 -18.09 5.49
CA ASN A 106 17.18 -19.00 6.55
C ASN A 106 16.87 -20.49 6.25
N GLY A 107 16.16 -20.79 5.17
CA GLY A 107 15.99 -22.15 4.64
C GLY A 107 17.07 -22.64 3.67
N LYS A 108 18.04 -21.80 3.27
CA LYS A 108 19.13 -22.19 2.35
C LYS A 108 20.49 -21.61 2.79
N LYS A 109 21.03 -22.11 3.90
CA LYS A 109 22.47 -21.97 4.21
C LYS A 109 23.15 -23.32 4.09
N GLU A 110 23.57 -23.68 2.88
CA GLU A 110 24.75 -24.52 2.68
C GLU A 110 25.82 -23.72 1.93
N SER A 111 26.97 -23.63 2.61
CA SER A 111 28.31 -23.16 2.27
C SER A 111 28.55 -22.41 0.95
N CYS A 112 29.24 -21.27 1.06
CA CYS A 112 30.53 -21.10 0.36
C CYS A 112 31.37 -19.97 0.99
N LYS A 113 32.69 -20.18 0.94
CA LYS A 113 33.74 -19.51 1.70
C LYS A 113 34.14 -18.13 1.16
N VAL A 114 34.75 -17.38 2.07
CA VAL A 114 35.29 -16.01 2.02
C VAL A 114 36.48 -15.83 1.07
N GLY A 115 36.54 -14.65 0.43
CA GLY A 115 37.73 -13.93 -0.05
C GLY A 115 37.23 -12.71 -0.84
N GLY A 116 37.65 -11.44 -0.68
CA GLY A 116 38.84 -10.79 -0.14
C GLY A 116 39.28 -9.76 -1.21
N GLY A 117 39.22 -8.44 -0.96
CA GLY A 117 39.72 -7.42 -1.90
C GLY A 117 39.11 -6.02 -1.76
N LYS A 118 39.95 -4.98 -1.87
CA LYS A 118 39.82 -3.60 -1.35
C LYS A 118 39.09 -2.59 -2.27
N ASP A 119 38.59 -1.54 -1.60
CA ASP A 119 38.49 -0.11 -1.95
C ASP A 119 38.19 0.34 -3.39
N ASP A 120 37.05 1.02 -3.59
CA ASP A 120 36.96 2.22 -4.43
C ASP A 120 35.80 3.13 -3.99
N LYS A 121 36.10 4.43 -3.99
CA LYS A 121 35.22 5.54 -3.60
C LYS A 121 34.33 5.91 -4.79
N ASP A 122 33.02 5.72 -4.68
CA ASP A 122 32.01 6.66 -5.20
C ASP A 122 30.59 6.21 -4.82
N SER A 123 29.76 7.17 -4.47
CA SER A 123 28.48 7.05 -3.76
C SER A 123 27.32 6.34 -4.49
N GLN A 124 27.61 5.46 -5.44
CA GLN A 124 26.68 4.47 -6.01
C GLN A 124 26.89 3.05 -5.43
N ASP A 125 27.90 2.87 -4.59
CA ASP A 125 28.30 1.58 -4.01
C ASP A 125 27.43 1.13 -2.80
N LEU A 126 26.62 2.02 -2.22
CA LEU A 126 25.77 1.72 -1.05
C LEU A 126 24.58 0.79 -1.34
N LEU A 127 24.08 0.75 -2.59
CA LEU A 127 23.00 -0.16 -3.00
C LEU A 127 23.51 -1.51 -3.52
N VAL A 128 24.79 -1.61 -3.89
CA VAL A 128 25.34 -2.80 -4.55
C VAL A 128 26.08 -3.72 -3.59
N ARG A 129 26.71 -3.20 -2.52
CA ARG A 129 27.53 -4.02 -1.59
C ARG A 129 26.87 -4.51 -0.30
N ARG A 130 25.54 -4.44 -0.18
CA ARG A 130 24.81 -5.06 0.95
C ARG A 130 23.88 -6.21 0.59
N ASN A 131 23.90 -6.68 -0.65
CA ASN A 131 23.22 -7.90 -1.08
C ASN A 131 24.24 -9.02 -1.34
N ASN A 132 24.80 -9.58 -0.28
CA ASN A 132 25.44 -10.90 -0.31
C ASN A 132 24.40 -12.03 -0.27
N VAL A 133 23.27 -11.78 -0.92
CA VAL A 133 22.17 -12.72 -1.03
C VAL A 133 21.77 -12.71 -2.50
N GLY A 134 21.77 -13.89 -3.11
CA GLY A 134 21.57 -14.11 -4.54
C GLY A 134 20.18 -13.73 -5.06
N TYR A 135 19.87 -12.44 -5.13
CA TYR A 135 18.75 -11.91 -5.89
C TYR A 135 19.17 -11.63 -7.32
N ASP A 136 18.31 -12.00 -8.27
CA ASP A 136 18.47 -11.47 -9.62
C ASP A 136 18.13 -9.97 -9.64
N LYS A 137 18.73 -9.25 -10.59
CA LYS A 137 18.51 -7.80 -10.73
C LYS A 137 17.05 -7.47 -11.03
N GLY A 138 16.29 -8.40 -11.62
CA GLY A 138 14.89 -8.21 -11.96
C GLY A 138 14.01 -8.12 -10.71
N PHE A 139 14.26 -8.96 -9.72
CA PHE A 139 13.58 -8.97 -8.43
C PHE A 139 13.80 -7.66 -7.66
N VAL A 140 15.06 -7.21 -7.57
CA VAL A 140 15.41 -5.96 -6.87
C VAL A 140 14.75 -4.76 -7.54
N VAL A 141 14.84 -4.67 -8.87
CA VAL A 141 14.21 -3.60 -9.65
C VAL A 141 12.68 -3.66 -9.53
N THR A 142 12.10 -4.85 -9.56
CA THR A 142 10.66 -5.05 -9.36
C THR A 142 10.24 -4.59 -7.96
N GLN A 143 10.94 -5.00 -6.91
CA GLN A 143 10.63 -4.59 -5.54
C GLN A 143 10.74 -3.07 -5.36
N GLN A 144 11.77 -2.45 -5.94
CA GLN A 144 11.94 -1.00 -5.92
C GLN A 144 10.79 -0.28 -6.64
N ILE A 145 10.47 -0.68 -7.88
CA ILE A 145 9.41 -0.06 -8.69
C ILE A 145 8.03 -0.27 -8.05
N PHE A 146 7.71 -1.50 -7.66
CA PHE A 146 6.41 -1.82 -7.05
C PHE A 146 6.27 -1.17 -5.67
N GLY A 147 7.35 -1.11 -4.89
CA GLY A 147 7.38 -0.39 -3.62
C GLY A 147 7.11 1.11 -3.80
N GLU A 148 7.82 1.77 -4.70
CA GLU A 148 7.60 3.18 -5.05
C GLU A 148 6.15 3.43 -5.51
N ARG A 149 5.61 2.54 -6.34
CA ARG A 149 4.22 2.64 -6.82
C ARG A 149 3.19 2.45 -5.70
N ASN A 150 3.46 1.54 -4.76
CA ASN A 150 2.62 1.32 -3.59
C ASN A 150 2.66 2.52 -2.63
N PHE A 151 3.85 3.08 -2.35
CA PHE A 151 3.98 4.31 -1.57
C PHE A 151 3.22 5.47 -2.21
N SER A 152 3.38 5.66 -3.53
CA SER A 152 2.64 6.68 -4.28
C SER A 152 1.13 6.56 -4.06
N ARG A 153 0.60 5.33 -4.11
CA ARG A 153 -0.81 5.05 -3.87
C ARG A 153 -1.21 5.38 -2.42
N ILE A 154 -0.44 4.98 -1.41
CA ILE A 154 -0.78 5.27 0.00
C ILE A 154 -0.79 6.78 0.26
N TYR A 155 0.23 7.51 -0.20
CA TYR A 155 0.26 8.99 -0.11
C TYR A 155 -0.92 9.62 -0.84
N TYR A 156 -1.30 9.13 -2.02
CA TYR A 156 -2.48 9.62 -2.73
C TYR A 156 -3.77 9.39 -1.92
N GLN A 157 -3.97 8.21 -1.34
CA GLN A 157 -5.18 7.90 -0.56
C GLN A 157 -5.24 8.72 0.73
N ARG A 158 -4.10 8.90 1.41
CA ARG A 158 -4.01 9.73 2.63
C ARG A 158 -4.23 11.20 2.30
N GLY A 159 -3.65 11.71 1.22
CA GLY A 159 -3.90 13.05 0.69
C GLY A 159 -5.37 13.30 0.30
N ASP A 160 -6.03 12.34 -0.36
CA ASP A 160 -7.48 12.42 -0.63
C ASP A 160 -8.30 12.44 0.66
N THR A 161 -7.85 11.72 1.70
CA THR A 161 -8.49 11.70 3.02
C THR A 161 -8.35 13.04 3.74
N TYR A 162 -7.16 13.63 3.75
CA TYR A 162 -6.92 14.98 4.27
C TYR A 162 -7.78 16.02 3.55
N TYR A 163 -7.90 15.92 2.22
CA TYR A 163 -8.79 16.79 1.45
C TYR A 163 -10.25 16.68 1.90
N LYS A 164 -10.74 15.45 2.21
CA LYS A 164 -12.10 15.23 2.71
C LYS A 164 -12.34 15.81 4.10
N LEU A 165 -11.28 15.95 4.90
CA LEU A 165 -11.29 16.61 6.21
C LEU A 165 -11.06 18.13 6.15
N GLY A 166 -10.85 18.70 4.96
CA GLY A 166 -10.52 20.12 4.79
C GLY A 166 -9.07 20.48 5.14
N MET A 167 -8.21 19.50 5.43
CA MET A 167 -6.79 19.69 5.73
C MET A 167 -5.97 19.83 4.44
N TYR A 168 -6.20 20.92 3.71
CA TYR A 168 -5.72 21.07 2.33
C TYR A 168 -4.19 21.15 2.20
N GLU A 169 -3.49 21.74 3.16
CA GLU A 169 -2.01 21.79 3.16
C GLU A 169 -1.39 20.40 3.29
N LEU A 170 -1.90 19.59 4.22
CA LEU A 170 -1.47 18.20 4.38
C LEU A 170 -1.81 17.37 3.15
N ALA A 171 -2.99 17.59 2.56
CA ALA A 171 -3.39 16.95 1.31
C ALA A 171 -2.41 17.29 0.17
N LEU A 172 -2.04 18.57 0.00
CA LEU A 172 -1.11 19.01 -1.04
C LEU A 172 0.26 18.38 -0.86
N LYS A 173 0.77 18.34 0.38
CA LYS A 173 2.05 17.70 0.73
C LYS A 173 2.08 16.23 0.33
N ASP A 174 1.05 15.48 0.68
CA ASP A 174 0.93 14.05 0.35
C ASP A 174 0.79 13.82 -1.16
N LEU A 175 0.03 14.66 -1.86
CA LEU A 175 -0.13 14.54 -3.32
C LEU A 175 1.16 14.85 -4.08
N ASN A 176 1.97 15.81 -3.59
CA ASN A 176 3.30 16.07 -4.14
C ASN A 176 4.23 14.88 -3.92
N ARG A 177 4.24 14.31 -2.71
CA ARG A 177 5.03 13.11 -2.42
C ARG A 177 4.61 11.92 -3.29
N ALA A 178 3.30 11.77 -3.53
CA ALA A 178 2.79 10.73 -4.41
C ALA A 178 3.27 10.88 -5.87
N LEU A 179 3.40 12.12 -6.37
CA LEU A 179 3.89 12.42 -7.72
C LEU A 179 5.41 12.28 -7.86
N GLU A 180 6.17 12.56 -6.80
CA GLU A 180 7.61 12.27 -6.76
C GLU A 180 7.87 10.77 -6.96
N LEU A 181 6.99 9.92 -6.42
CA LEU A 181 7.10 8.46 -6.48
C LEU A 181 6.47 7.85 -7.75
N ALA A 182 5.41 8.46 -8.29
CA ALA A 182 4.80 8.03 -9.56
C ALA A 182 4.27 9.22 -10.35
N SER A 183 5.15 9.82 -11.14
CA SER A 183 4.91 11.06 -11.88
C SER A 183 3.85 10.95 -12.99
N GLY A 184 3.41 9.74 -13.36
CA GLY A 184 2.48 9.48 -14.47
C GLY A 184 1.02 9.19 -14.07
N TYR A 185 0.64 9.30 -12.79
CA TYR A 185 -0.71 8.91 -12.35
C TYR A 185 -1.70 10.08 -12.41
N ALA A 186 -2.48 10.16 -13.50
CA ALA A 186 -3.44 11.24 -13.78
C ALA A 186 -4.42 11.58 -12.64
N PRO A 187 -4.94 10.62 -11.85
CA PRO A 187 -5.79 10.92 -10.69
C PRO A 187 -5.12 11.80 -9.63
N ILE A 188 -3.81 11.70 -9.44
CA ILE A 188 -3.09 12.54 -8.46
C ILE A 188 -3.09 14.00 -8.93
N TYR A 189 -2.77 14.26 -10.19
CA TYR A 189 -2.80 15.62 -10.76
C TYR A 189 -4.19 16.25 -10.64
N LYS A 190 -5.24 15.50 -11.00
CA LYS A 190 -6.63 15.96 -10.86
C LYS A 190 -6.96 16.31 -9.41
N LYS A 191 -6.57 15.44 -8.45
CA LYS A 191 -6.81 15.69 -7.03
C LYS A 191 -6.05 16.91 -6.54
N ARG A 192 -4.78 17.06 -6.91
CA ARG A 192 -3.93 18.19 -6.56
C ARG A 192 -4.50 19.52 -7.09
N ALA A 193 -5.02 19.53 -8.32
CA ALA A 193 -5.67 20.71 -8.88
C ALA A 193 -6.88 21.16 -8.04
N TYR A 194 -7.72 20.22 -7.57
CA TYR A 194 -8.82 20.56 -6.67
C TYR A 194 -8.35 21.10 -5.31
N VAL A 195 -7.26 20.55 -4.76
CA VAL A 195 -6.69 21.02 -3.49
C VAL A 195 -6.15 22.44 -3.64
N LEU A 196 -5.40 22.73 -4.71
CA LEU A 196 -4.85 24.06 -4.98
C LEU A 196 -5.96 25.11 -5.12
N HIS A 197 -7.02 24.79 -5.88
CA HIS A 197 -8.16 25.69 -6.01
C HIS A 197 -8.86 25.96 -4.66
N LYS A 198 -8.93 24.96 -3.77
CA LYS A 198 -9.48 25.16 -2.43
C LYS A 198 -8.61 26.03 -1.54
N LEU A 199 -7.29 25.87 -1.61
CA LEU A 199 -6.34 26.72 -0.88
C LEU A 199 -6.42 28.18 -1.35
N GLU A 200 -6.46 28.41 -2.66
CA GLU A 200 -6.63 29.75 -3.24
C GLU A 200 -7.92 30.42 -2.75
N SER A 201 -9.06 29.69 -2.80
CA SER A 201 -10.34 30.23 -2.34
C SER A 201 -10.41 30.57 -0.85
N LEU A 202 -9.58 29.94 -0.02
CA LEU A 202 -9.50 30.24 1.42
C LEU A 202 -8.64 31.47 1.70
N ASN A 203 -7.54 31.62 0.96
CA ASN A 203 -6.66 32.77 1.10
C ASN A 203 -7.37 34.07 0.72
N ASP A 204 -8.31 34.03 -0.24
CA ASP A 204 -9.12 35.18 -0.62
C ASP A 204 -10.16 35.58 0.45
N THR A 205 -10.60 34.64 1.30
CA THR A 205 -11.59 34.90 2.36
C THR A 205 -11.02 35.52 3.63
N ASP A 206 -9.70 35.48 3.82
CA ASP A 206 -9.01 36.03 5.00
C ASP A 206 -8.57 37.50 4.84
N ILE A 207 -8.98 38.18 3.75
CA ILE A 207 -8.59 39.56 3.39
C ILE A 207 -9.74 40.58 3.65
N TYR A 208 -10.71 40.25 4.50
CA TYR A 208 -11.80 41.16 4.91
C TYR A 208 -11.96 41.19 6.44
#